data_AF-A0A6A4ZL46-F1
#
_entry.id   AF-A0A6A4ZL46-F1
#
_cell.length_a   1.000
_cell.length_b   1.000
_cell.length_c   1.000
_cell.angle_alpha   90.00
_cell.angle_beta   90.00
_cell.angle_gamma   90.00
#
_symmetry.space_group_name_H-M   'P 1'
#
loop_
_entity.id
_entity.type
_entity.pdbx_description
1 polymer ?
#
loop_
_entity_poly.entity_id
_entity_poly.type
_entity_poly.pdbx_seq_one_letter_code
_entity_poly.pdbx_strand_id
1 'polypeptide(L)'
;MSQFAHGIRSFDATSIPDPTATSSSEEAVDGHNTTHVLGVAHSSASSLVVHLQSIVWLTYRKDFAQMVPYNFTSDAGWGCMLRSAQMLLCEALLRNLPIHADRRFQWNDASAELPSSVVQVLRSFVDSPSTKCTFGLHRLVQVGMQYDMLPGEWYGPTTAAQVLRDLVNEQTHFGNLNLCMYVPQDGVIYTDEVNKLCITSFVEPGVATPSLHPSMFYDPLFNPPQVDVAADWTHSLLIL
;
A
#
# COMPACT_ATOMS: atom_id res chain seq x y z
N MET A 1 -33.46 18.45 -4.03
CA MET A 1 -32.40 19.29 -3.43
C MET A 1 -31.48 18.39 -2.63
N SER A 2 -30.38 17.91 -3.22
CA SER A 2 -29.32 17.22 -2.50
C SER A 2 -28.00 17.96 -2.77
N GLN A 3 -27.59 18.79 -1.81
CA GLN A 3 -26.27 19.38 -1.77
C GLN A 3 -25.39 18.48 -0.89
N PHE A 4 -24.77 17.46 -1.46
CA PHE A 4 -23.61 16.81 -0.84
C PHE A 4 -22.65 16.34 -1.93
N ALA A 5 -21.97 17.30 -2.52
CA ALA A 5 -20.75 17.09 -3.29
C ALA A 5 -19.77 18.20 -2.94
N HIS A 6 -19.23 18.16 -1.73
CA HIS A 6 -18.00 18.87 -1.39
C HIS A 6 -16.87 17.86 -1.42
N GLY A 7 -16.46 17.48 -2.64
CA GLY A 7 -15.09 17.06 -2.84
C GLY A 7 -14.21 18.26 -2.52
N ILE A 8 -13.25 18.08 -1.61
CA ILE A 8 -12.28 19.12 -1.23
C ILE A 8 -11.56 19.55 -2.52
N ARG A 9 -11.93 20.71 -3.06
CA ARG A 9 -11.37 21.32 -4.27
C ARG A 9 -10.67 22.63 -3.91
N SER A 10 -9.60 22.54 -3.13
CA SER A 10 -8.43 23.43 -3.19
C SER A 10 -7.57 23.17 -1.96
N PHE A 11 -6.33 22.77 -2.18
CA PHE A 11 -5.30 22.95 -1.17
C PHE A 11 -4.74 24.37 -1.37
N ASP A 12 -5.11 25.30 -0.50
CA ASP A 12 -4.62 26.68 -0.54
C ASP A 12 -3.33 26.80 0.27
N ALA A 13 -2.21 26.69 -0.43
CA ALA A 13 -0.87 26.76 0.15
C ALA A 13 -0.40 28.20 0.44
N THR A 14 -1.22 29.22 0.15
CA THR A 14 -0.84 30.64 0.33
C THR A 14 -0.65 31.05 1.80
N SER A 15 -1.09 30.22 2.73
CA SER A 15 -0.89 30.42 4.18
C SER A 15 0.48 29.99 4.70
N ILE A 16 1.32 29.35 3.88
CA ILE A 16 2.66 28.93 4.27
C ILE A 16 3.66 30.06 3.92
N PRO A 17 4.41 30.59 4.90
CA PRO A 17 5.28 31.75 4.69
C PRO A 17 6.37 31.46 3.65
N ASP A 18 6.56 32.42 2.74
CA ASP A 18 7.59 32.39 1.70
C ASP A 18 8.93 32.82 2.32
N PRO A 19 9.98 31.96 2.34
CA PRO A 19 11.25 32.28 2.99
C PRO A 19 12.03 33.42 2.32
N THR A 20 11.53 33.96 1.20
CA THR A 20 12.16 35.06 0.46
C THR A 20 11.57 36.45 0.77
N ALA A 21 10.50 36.53 1.58
CA ALA A 21 9.91 37.80 1.98
C ALA A 21 10.71 38.44 3.13
N THR A 22 11.75 39.20 2.79
CA THR A 22 12.45 40.08 3.73
C THR A 22 11.49 41.12 4.32
N SER A 23 11.18 40.99 5.60
CA SER A 23 10.78 42.13 6.45
C SER A 23 11.65 42.14 7.69
N SER A 24 12.27 43.29 7.93
CA SER A 24 13.20 43.56 9.00
C SER A 24 12.47 43.79 10.32
N SER A 25 12.50 42.80 11.21
CA SER A 25 12.39 43.02 12.65
C SER A 25 12.87 41.77 13.39
N GLU A 26 13.93 41.93 14.17
CA GLU A 26 14.50 40.92 15.05
C GLU A 26 13.52 40.58 16.18
N GLU A 27 12.71 39.53 15.99
CA GLU A 27 12.25 38.67 17.08
C GLU A 27 12.51 37.23 16.64
N ALA A 28 13.39 36.54 17.36
CA ALA A 28 13.70 35.13 17.12
C ALA A 28 12.48 34.26 17.47
N VAL A 29 11.63 34.00 16.49
CA VAL A 29 10.62 32.93 16.55
C VAL A 29 11.31 31.63 16.11
N ASP A 30 11.89 30.94 17.08
CA ASP A 30 12.41 29.59 16.92
C ASP A 30 11.22 28.63 16.66
N GLY A 31 11.03 28.21 15.41
CA GLY A 31 9.95 27.31 15.02
C GLY A 31 9.54 27.38 13.56
N HIS A 32 10.43 27.03 12.63
CA HIS A 32 10.00 26.75 11.26
C HIS A 32 9.03 25.55 11.29
N ASN A 33 7.75 25.80 11.03
CA ASN A 33 6.68 24.81 11.13
C ASN A 33 6.80 23.77 10.00
N THR A 34 7.58 22.71 10.21
CA THR A 34 7.78 21.64 9.23
C THR A 34 6.52 20.79 9.09
N THR A 35 6.03 20.61 7.86
CA THR A 35 4.91 19.71 7.56
C THR A 35 5.42 18.36 7.11
N HIS A 36 4.90 17.26 7.65
CA HIS A 36 5.31 15.92 7.25
C HIS A 36 4.23 15.26 6.39
N VAL A 37 4.63 14.68 5.25
CA VAL A 37 3.76 13.89 4.38
C VAL A 37 4.43 12.55 4.14
N LEU A 38 3.77 11.47 4.55
CA LEU A 38 4.22 10.09 4.35
C LEU A 38 5.70 9.86 4.71
N GLY A 39 6.14 10.45 5.83
CA GLY A 39 7.51 10.35 6.36
C GLY A 39 8.51 11.39 5.83
N VAL A 40 8.10 12.31 4.94
CA VAL A 40 8.98 13.34 4.36
C VAL A 40 8.65 14.71 4.95
N ALA A 41 9.66 15.41 5.47
CA ALA A 41 9.54 16.76 5.98
C ALA A 41 9.57 17.81 4.87
N HIS A 42 8.70 18.81 4.96
CA HIS A 42 8.60 19.93 4.03
C HIS A 42 8.71 21.25 4.79
N SER A 43 9.66 22.08 4.37
CA SER A 43 9.89 23.43 4.90
C SER A 43 9.34 24.53 3.99
N SER A 44 8.85 24.19 2.79
CA SER A 44 8.28 25.14 1.84
C SER A 44 6.96 24.66 1.24
N ALA A 45 6.07 25.61 0.94
CA ALA A 45 4.78 25.36 0.30
C ALA A 45 4.94 24.65 -1.06
N SER A 46 5.94 25.06 -1.85
CA SER A 46 6.21 24.49 -3.18
C SER A 46 6.57 23.01 -3.09
N SER A 47 7.46 22.62 -2.17
CA SER A 47 7.84 21.22 -1.99
C SER A 47 6.66 20.37 -1.50
N LEU A 48 5.82 20.92 -0.63
CA LEU A 48 4.62 20.27 -0.12
C LEU A 48 3.60 20.03 -1.24
N VAL A 49 3.32 21.04 -2.06
CA VAL A 49 2.36 20.94 -3.18
C VAL A 49 2.81 19.90 -4.20
N VAL A 50 4.11 19.89 -4.57
CA VAL A 50 4.66 18.88 -5.48
C VAL A 50 4.49 17.46 -4.92
N HIS A 51 4.75 17.26 -3.62
CA HIS A 51 4.51 15.96 -2.98
C HIS A 51 3.03 15.58 -3.05
N LEU A 52 2.12 16.45 -2.60
CA LEU A 52 0.69 16.13 -2.60
C LEU A 52 0.16 15.83 -4.00
N GLN A 53 0.61 16.55 -5.03
CA GLN A 53 0.22 16.31 -6.42
C GLN A 53 0.75 14.98 -6.99
N SER A 54 1.84 14.44 -6.44
CA SER A 54 2.37 13.14 -6.85
C SER A 54 1.57 11.95 -6.31
N ILE A 55 0.77 12.13 -5.26
CA ILE A 55 0.01 11.04 -4.65
C ILE A 55 -1.16 10.67 -5.58
N VAL A 56 -1.30 9.38 -5.88
CA VAL A 56 -2.40 8.89 -6.72
C VAL A 56 -3.73 9.05 -5.99
N TRP A 57 -4.62 9.85 -6.57
CA TRP A 57 -5.95 10.10 -6.00
C TRP A 57 -7.01 9.21 -6.64
N LEU A 58 -7.62 8.34 -5.84
CA LEU A 58 -8.71 7.47 -6.26
C LEU A 58 -10.00 7.92 -5.59
N THR A 59 -11.01 8.19 -6.41
CA THR A 59 -12.29 8.74 -5.99
C THR A 59 -13.43 7.78 -6.30
N TYR A 60 -14.62 8.11 -5.82
CA TYR A 60 -15.85 7.54 -6.36
C TYR A 60 -15.86 7.59 -7.89
N ARG A 61 -16.36 6.51 -8.47
CA ARG A 61 -16.62 6.34 -9.89
C ARG A 61 -18.06 5.90 -10.10
N LYS A 62 -18.51 6.08 -11.32
CA LYS A 62 -19.80 5.64 -11.81
C LYS A 62 -19.63 5.12 -13.22
N ASP A 63 -20.66 4.44 -13.71
CA ASP A 63 -20.70 3.87 -15.06
C ASP A 63 -19.62 2.77 -15.27
N PHE A 64 -19.13 2.17 -14.18
CA PHE A 64 -18.31 0.97 -14.25
C PHE A 64 -19.18 -0.27 -14.52
N ALA A 65 -18.58 -1.36 -14.98
CA ALA A 65 -19.30 -2.59 -15.30
C ALA A 65 -20.10 -3.10 -14.09
N GLN A 66 -21.33 -3.56 -14.30
CA GLN A 66 -22.21 -4.00 -13.21
C GLN A 66 -21.59 -5.13 -12.37
N MET A 67 -21.72 -5.02 -11.04
CA MET A 67 -21.29 -6.06 -10.09
C MET A 67 -22.31 -7.21 -9.98
N VAL A 68 -22.39 -8.08 -10.99
CA VAL A 68 -23.35 -9.19 -11.05
C VAL A 68 -23.20 -10.14 -9.84
N PRO A 69 -24.30 -10.58 -9.19
CA PRO A 69 -25.73 -10.36 -9.52
C PRO A 69 -26.35 -9.07 -8.97
N TYR A 70 -25.57 -8.18 -8.38
CA TYR A 70 -26.02 -6.92 -7.79
C TYR A 70 -26.09 -5.81 -8.85
N ASN A 71 -26.94 -4.81 -8.61
CA ASN A 71 -27.20 -3.72 -9.57
C ASN A 71 -26.34 -2.47 -9.29
N PHE A 72 -25.08 -2.65 -8.88
CA PHE A 72 -24.16 -1.54 -8.62
C PHE A 72 -23.27 -1.24 -9.83
N THR A 73 -23.30 0.02 -10.26
CA THR A 73 -22.44 0.61 -11.29
C THR A 73 -21.76 1.91 -10.81
N SER A 74 -21.90 2.21 -9.52
CA SER A 74 -21.31 3.37 -8.84
C SER A 74 -21.00 3.02 -7.39
N ASP A 75 -19.91 3.58 -6.86
CA ASP A 75 -19.51 3.44 -5.46
C ASP A 75 -19.78 4.68 -4.62
N ALA A 76 -20.40 5.70 -5.22
CA ALA A 76 -20.81 6.89 -4.52
C ALA A 76 -21.76 6.55 -3.36
N GLY A 77 -21.40 6.99 -2.16
CA GLY A 77 -22.18 6.80 -0.94
C GLY A 77 -21.73 5.62 -0.07
N TRP A 78 -20.86 4.72 -0.55
CA TRP A 78 -20.42 3.55 0.22
C TRP A 78 -18.94 3.18 0.05
N GLY A 79 -18.33 3.47 -1.10
CA GLY A 79 -16.98 3.01 -1.43
C GLY A 79 -15.81 3.77 -0.79
N CYS A 80 -16.03 4.77 0.07
CA CYS A 80 -14.96 5.71 0.48
C CYS A 80 -13.79 5.03 1.18
N MET A 81 -14.07 4.05 2.03
CA MET A 81 -13.01 3.30 2.71
C MET A 81 -12.21 2.46 1.71
N LEU A 82 -12.89 1.82 0.73
CA LEU A 82 -12.22 1.06 -0.32
C LEU A 82 -11.33 1.96 -1.17
N ARG A 83 -11.78 3.17 -1.54
CA ARG A 83 -10.94 4.15 -2.24
C ARG A 83 -9.73 4.60 -1.42
N SER A 84 -9.91 4.78 -0.12
CA SER A 84 -8.82 5.13 0.80
C SER A 84 -7.78 4.00 0.90
N ALA A 85 -8.26 2.76 1.02
CA ALA A 85 -7.43 1.56 1.01
C ALA A 85 -6.66 1.42 -0.32
N GLN A 86 -7.33 1.64 -1.45
CA GLN A 86 -6.70 1.63 -2.77
C GLN A 86 -5.59 2.69 -2.87
N MET A 87 -5.80 3.92 -2.40
CA MET A 87 -4.78 4.98 -2.44
C MET A 87 -3.55 4.60 -1.59
N LEU A 88 -3.78 4.05 -0.40
CA LEU A 88 -2.71 3.60 0.47
C LEU A 88 -1.88 2.48 -0.17
N LEU A 89 -2.54 1.47 -0.74
CA LEU A 89 -1.85 0.37 -1.41
C LEU A 89 -1.14 0.85 -2.68
N CYS A 90 -1.75 1.76 -3.45
CA CYS A 90 -1.16 2.31 -4.66
C CYS A 90 0.15 3.04 -4.34
N GLU A 91 0.17 3.87 -3.30
CA GLU A 91 1.40 4.53 -2.82
C GLU A 91 2.46 3.52 -2.39
N ALA A 92 2.08 2.47 -1.65
CA ALA A 92 3.00 1.42 -1.24
C ALA A 92 3.61 0.67 -2.44
N LEU A 93 2.79 0.30 -3.43
CA LEU A 93 3.25 -0.37 -4.65
C LEU A 93 4.17 0.53 -5.47
N LEU A 94 3.84 1.81 -5.61
CA LEU A 94 4.69 2.76 -6.34
C LEU A 94 6.05 2.96 -5.67
N ARG A 95 6.08 3.05 -4.33
CA ARG A 95 7.32 3.12 -3.54
C ARG A 95 8.16 1.85 -3.64
N ASN A 96 7.51 0.69 -3.80
CA ASN A 96 8.18 -0.60 -3.90
C ASN A 96 8.74 -0.90 -5.31
N LEU A 97 8.52 -0.03 -6.30
CA LEU A 97 9.08 -0.22 -7.63
C LEU A 97 10.60 0.04 -7.62
N PRO A 98 11.44 -0.80 -8.27
CA PRO A 98 12.89 -0.60 -8.32
C PRO A 98 13.32 0.76 -8.89
N ILE A 99 12.55 1.31 -9.83
CA ILE A 99 12.79 2.65 -10.43
C ILE A 99 12.57 3.83 -9.46
N HIS A 100 12.02 3.53 -8.28
CA HIS A 100 11.72 4.46 -7.19
C HIS A 100 12.47 4.07 -5.90
N ALA A 101 13.51 3.24 -5.98
CA ALA A 101 14.28 2.81 -4.81
C ALA A 101 14.95 3.99 -4.08
N ASP A 102 15.37 5.01 -4.82
CA ASP A 102 16.08 6.20 -4.33
C ASP A 102 15.25 7.49 -4.42
N ARG A 103 14.05 7.43 -5.01
CA ARG A 103 13.20 8.60 -5.27
C ARG A 103 11.72 8.24 -5.25
N ARG A 104 10.87 9.20 -4.90
CA ARG A 104 9.42 9.01 -5.01
C ARG A 104 8.93 9.13 -6.45
N PHE A 105 7.80 8.49 -6.72
CA PHE A 105 7.03 8.72 -7.94
C PHE A 105 6.70 10.22 -8.12
N GLN A 106 6.84 10.70 -9.35
CA GLN A 106 6.38 12.01 -9.79
C GLN A 106 5.77 11.89 -11.19
N TRP A 107 4.73 12.68 -11.48
CA TRP A 107 4.03 12.63 -12.77
C TRP A 107 4.84 13.21 -13.95
N ASN A 108 5.88 13.98 -13.66
CA ASN A 108 6.59 14.85 -14.59
C ASN A 108 8.07 14.47 -14.79
N ASP A 109 8.41 13.17 -14.70
CA ASP A 109 9.64 12.70 -15.33
C ASP A 109 9.56 13.07 -16.83
N ALA A 110 10.56 13.77 -17.35
CA ALA A 110 10.55 14.51 -18.62
C ALA A 110 10.29 13.70 -19.92
N SER A 111 9.82 12.46 -19.83
CA SER A 111 9.38 11.63 -20.96
C SER A 111 7.88 11.84 -21.24
N ALA A 112 7.51 11.83 -22.52
CA ALA A 112 6.11 11.91 -22.95
C ALA A 112 5.25 10.72 -22.47
N GLU A 113 5.88 9.64 -21.97
CA GLU A 113 5.23 8.41 -21.54
C GLU A 113 5.69 7.97 -20.15
N LEU A 114 4.76 7.44 -19.35
CA LEU A 114 5.02 6.87 -18.03
C LEU A 114 5.71 5.49 -18.16
N PRO A 115 6.61 5.13 -17.23
CA PRO A 115 7.24 3.80 -17.23
C PRO A 115 6.19 2.67 -17.18
N SER A 116 6.42 1.59 -17.92
CA SER A 116 5.50 0.45 -18.02
C SER A 116 5.13 -0.15 -16.66
N SER A 117 6.05 -0.16 -15.70
CA SER A 117 5.81 -0.64 -14.34
C SER A 117 4.84 0.25 -13.56
N VAL A 118 4.97 1.58 -13.69
CA VAL A 118 4.01 2.55 -13.13
C VAL A 118 2.64 2.35 -13.77
N VAL A 119 2.59 2.24 -15.09
CA VAL A 119 1.33 2.01 -15.82
C VAL A 119 0.69 0.69 -15.39
N GLN A 120 1.46 -0.37 -15.15
CA GLN A 120 0.96 -1.64 -14.63
C GLN A 120 0.35 -1.47 -13.24
N VAL A 121 1.03 -0.76 -12.31
CA VAL A 121 0.47 -0.44 -10.99
C VAL A 121 -0.85 0.32 -11.16
N LEU A 122 -0.88 1.41 -11.92
CA LEU A 122 -2.10 2.21 -12.09
C LEU A 122 -3.25 1.41 -12.71
N ARG A 123 -2.96 0.57 -13.72
CA ARG A 123 -3.98 -0.30 -14.36
C ARG A 123 -4.59 -1.30 -13.40
N SER A 124 -3.87 -1.73 -12.38
CA SER A 124 -4.38 -2.70 -11.41
C SER A 124 -5.50 -2.15 -10.52
N PHE A 125 -5.67 -0.82 -10.44
CA PHE A 125 -6.71 -0.15 -9.66
C PHE A 125 -7.94 0.28 -10.49
N VAL A 126 -7.97 -0.02 -11.79
CA VAL A 126 -9.09 0.36 -12.66
C VAL A 126 -10.37 -0.38 -12.24
N ASP A 127 -11.51 0.31 -12.27
CA ASP A 127 -12.81 -0.26 -11.91
C ASP A 127 -13.39 -1.12 -13.03
N SER A 128 -12.84 -2.33 -13.14
CA SER A 128 -13.21 -3.32 -14.14
C SER A 128 -13.18 -4.72 -13.53
N PRO A 129 -14.06 -5.64 -13.97
CA PRO A 129 -14.04 -7.05 -13.55
C PRO A 129 -12.88 -7.84 -14.17
N SER A 130 -12.00 -7.19 -14.97
CA SER A 130 -10.83 -7.84 -15.54
C SER A 130 -9.88 -8.35 -14.46
N THR A 131 -9.34 -9.56 -14.64
CA THR A 131 -8.32 -10.14 -13.76
C THR A 131 -7.02 -9.32 -13.67
N LYS A 132 -6.78 -8.40 -14.62
CA LYS A 132 -5.65 -7.47 -14.58
C LYS A 132 -5.86 -6.32 -13.59
N CYS A 133 -7.11 -6.07 -13.18
CA CYS A 133 -7.50 -5.01 -12.26
C CYS A 133 -7.54 -5.57 -10.82
N THR A 134 -6.43 -6.18 -10.39
CA THR A 134 -6.31 -6.94 -9.14
C THR A 134 -6.73 -6.17 -7.89
N PHE A 135 -6.48 -4.87 -7.87
CA PHE A 135 -6.82 -3.98 -6.76
C PHE A 135 -7.94 -3.00 -7.15
N GLY A 136 -8.67 -3.29 -8.23
CA GLY A 136 -9.85 -2.56 -8.67
C GLY A 136 -11.06 -2.85 -7.78
N LEU A 137 -12.02 -1.92 -7.77
CA LEU A 137 -13.15 -1.97 -6.82
C LEU A 137 -13.93 -3.31 -6.88
N HIS A 138 -14.14 -3.87 -8.07
CA HIS A 138 -14.81 -5.17 -8.23
C HIS A 138 -14.13 -6.28 -7.45
N ARG A 139 -12.79 -6.31 -7.46
CA ARG A 139 -12.02 -7.35 -6.81
C ARG A 139 -11.96 -7.15 -5.30
N LEU A 140 -11.84 -5.90 -4.84
CA LEU A 140 -12.01 -5.55 -3.41
C LEU A 140 -13.35 -6.03 -2.86
N VAL A 141 -14.44 -5.72 -3.56
CA VAL A 141 -15.79 -6.12 -3.14
C VAL A 141 -15.95 -7.64 -3.17
N GLN A 142 -15.42 -8.31 -4.19
CA GLN A 142 -15.48 -9.77 -4.28
C GLN A 142 -14.78 -10.47 -3.10
N VAL A 143 -13.60 -9.99 -2.70
CA VAL A 143 -12.90 -10.53 -1.52
C VAL A 143 -13.60 -10.11 -0.23
N GLY A 144 -14.13 -8.89 -0.15
CA GLY A 144 -14.88 -8.42 1.00
C GLY A 144 -16.12 -9.25 1.34
N MET A 145 -16.72 -9.94 0.36
CA MET A 145 -17.80 -10.90 0.61
C MET A 145 -17.39 -12.08 1.50
N GLN A 146 -16.09 -12.39 1.60
CA GLN A 146 -15.57 -13.39 2.55
C GLN A 146 -15.56 -12.88 4.00
N TYR A 147 -15.73 -11.57 4.17
CA TYR A 147 -15.80 -10.86 5.45
C TYR A 147 -17.22 -10.35 5.73
N ASP A 148 -18.23 -11.03 5.17
CA ASP A 148 -19.65 -10.69 5.28
C ASP A 148 -20.02 -9.27 4.80
N MET A 149 -19.21 -8.69 3.90
CA MET A 149 -19.49 -7.39 3.29
C MET A 149 -20.12 -7.56 1.91
N LEU A 150 -21.36 -7.10 1.74
CA LEU A 150 -22.05 -7.06 0.46
C LEU A 150 -21.67 -5.82 -0.36
N PRO A 151 -21.82 -5.86 -1.70
CA PRO A 151 -21.70 -4.66 -2.52
C PRO A 151 -22.68 -3.58 -2.05
N GLY A 152 -22.22 -2.34 -1.90
CA GLY A 152 -23.02 -1.24 -1.36
C GLY A 152 -22.82 -0.97 0.13
N GLU A 153 -22.16 -1.87 0.87
CA GLU A 153 -21.91 -1.67 2.30
C GLU A 153 -20.62 -0.89 2.57
N TRP A 154 -20.62 -0.17 3.68
CA TRP A 154 -19.46 0.60 4.12
C TRP A 154 -18.47 -0.29 4.88
N TYR A 155 -17.19 -0.20 4.54
CA TYR A 155 -16.12 -0.98 5.16
C TYR A 155 -15.49 -0.19 6.29
N GLY A 156 -15.23 -0.85 7.42
CA GLY A 156 -14.33 -0.35 8.45
C GLY A 156 -12.85 -0.44 8.01
N PRO A 157 -11.94 0.34 8.62
CA PRO A 157 -10.50 0.27 8.31
C PRO A 157 -9.93 -1.14 8.45
N THR A 158 -10.30 -1.86 9.52
CA THR A 158 -9.85 -3.22 9.78
C THR A 158 -10.27 -4.17 8.65
N THR A 159 -11.56 -4.20 8.30
CA THR A 159 -12.06 -5.07 7.22
C THR A 159 -11.40 -4.73 5.88
N ALA A 160 -11.24 -3.45 5.56
CA ALA A 160 -10.55 -3.03 4.34
C ALA A 160 -9.09 -3.48 4.31
N ALA A 161 -8.37 -3.39 5.44
CA ALA A 161 -7.00 -3.86 5.56
C ALA A 161 -6.89 -5.39 5.37
N GLN A 162 -7.83 -6.16 5.95
CA GLN A 162 -7.89 -7.61 5.79
C GLN A 162 -8.12 -8.01 4.32
N VAL A 163 -9.03 -7.33 3.63
CA VAL A 163 -9.28 -7.51 2.19
C VAL A 163 -8.04 -7.19 1.36
N LEU A 164 -7.35 -6.09 1.64
CA LEU A 164 -6.10 -5.75 0.96
C LEU A 164 -5.02 -6.81 1.20
N ARG A 165 -4.89 -7.30 2.44
CA ARG A 165 -3.91 -8.32 2.80
C ARG A 165 -4.07 -9.57 1.94
N ASP A 166 -5.30 -10.07 1.86
CA ASP A 166 -5.58 -11.28 1.10
C ASP A 166 -5.33 -11.07 -0.39
N LEU A 167 -5.69 -9.91 -0.92
CA LEU A 167 -5.41 -9.56 -2.31
C LEU A 167 -3.92 -9.47 -2.62
N VAL A 168 -3.13 -8.80 -1.76
CA VAL A 168 -1.68 -8.65 -1.94
C VAL A 168 -1.00 -10.01 -1.84
N ASN A 169 -1.33 -10.81 -0.82
CA ASN A 169 -0.67 -12.08 -0.58
C ASN A 169 -1.09 -13.17 -1.58
N GLU A 170 -2.23 -13.03 -2.26
CA GLU A 170 -2.61 -13.89 -3.40
C GLU A 170 -1.72 -13.62 -4.64
N GLN A 171 -1.10 -12.43 -4.74
CA GLN A 171 -0.25 -12.08 -5.88
C GLN A 171 1.19 -12.55 -5.69
N THR A 172 1.53 -13.73 -6.22
CA THR A 172 2.90 -14.24 -6.17
C THR A 172 3.86 -13.55 -7.15
N HIS A 173 3.37 -12.93 -8.22
CA HIS A 173 4.21 -12.41 -9.32
C HIS A 173 3.68 -11.11 -9.96
N PHE A 174 3.16 -10.16 -9.17
CA PHE A 174 2.68 -8.89 -9.72
C PHE A 174 3.87 -8.02 -10.23
N GLY A 175 4.33 -8.23 -11.46
CA GLY A 175 5.32 -7.38 -12.12
C GLY A 175 6.67 -7.25 -11.42
N ASN A 176 7.28 -8.36 -10.98
CA ASN A 176 8.49 -8.39 -10.15
C ASN A 176 8.40 -7.63 -8.81
N LEU A 177 7.21 -7.19 -8.40
CA LEU A 177 7.00 -6.61 -7.08
C LEU A 177 6.99 -7.72 -6.05
N ASN A 178 7.95 -7.67 -5.15
CA ASN A 178 8.03 -8.58 -4.01
C ASN A 178 7.45 -7.85 -2.79
N LEU A 179 6.12 -7.86 -2.67
CA LEU A 179 5.40 -7.21 -1.57
C LEU A 179 4.53 -8.24 -0.85
N CYS A 180 4.71 -8.35 0.46
CA CYS A 180 3.78 -9.03 1.35
C CYS A 180 3.04 -7.99 2.19
N MET A 181 1.86 -8.37 2.69
CA MET A 181 1.09 -7.55 3.60
C MET A 181 0.78 -8.29 4.89
N TYR A 182 0.88 -7.57 6.02
CA TYR A 182 0.59 -8.06 7.36
C TYR A 182 -0.37 -7.09 8.07
N VAL A 183 -1.41 -7.64 8.69
CA VAL A 183 -2.39 -6.88 9.48
C VAL A 183 -2.35 -7.43 10.90
N PRO A 184 -1.62 -6.78 11.82
CA PRO A 184 -1.44 -7.27 13.18
C PRO A 184 -2.78 -7.35 13.91
N GLN A 185 -2.92 -8.39 14.74
CA GLN A 185 -4.06 -8.49 15.64
C GLN A 185 -3.71 -7.79 16.96
N ASP A 186 -4.72 -7.17 17.58
CA ASP A 186 -4.61 -6.56 18.92
C ASP A 186 -3.55 -5.46 19.07
N GLY A 187 -3.10 -4.87 17.96
CA GLY A 187 -2.10 -3.79 17.96
C GLY A 187 -0.68 -4.24 18.32
N VAL A 188 -0.37 -5.53 18.23
CA VAL A 188 0.96 -6.09 18.53
C VAL A 188 1.61 -6.64 17.27
N ILE A 189 2.83 -6.20 16.98
CA ILE A 189 3.65 -6.71 15.89
C ILE A 189 4.68 -7.69 16.45
N TYR A 190 4.62 -8.94 15.98
CA TYR A 190 5.60 -9.96 16.35
C TYR A 190 6.74 -9.99 15.33
N THR A 191 7.96 -9.72 15.77
CA THR A 191 9.15 -9.70 14.91
C THR A 191 9.39 -11.05 14.23
N ASP A 192 9.06 -12.15 14.89
CA ASP A 192 9.18 -13.49 14.30
C ASP A 192 8.22 -13.68 13.11
N GLU A 193 7.01 -13.10 13.17
CA GLU A 193 6.05 -13.16 12.05
C GLU A 193 6.51 -12.28 10.89
N VAL A 194 7.03 -11.09 11.19
CA VAL A 194 7.65 -10.21 10.19
C VAL A 194 8.79 -10.94 9.46
N ASN A 195 9.72 -11.54 10.19
CA ASN A 195 10.84 -12.26 9.61
C ASN A 195 10.38 -13.45 8.75
N LYS A 196 9.37 -14.21 9.20
CA LYS A 196 8.80 -15.32 8.42
C LYS A 196 8.15 -14.86 7.11
N LEU A 197 7.54 -13.67 7.09
CA LEU A 197 6.91 -13.12 5.88
C LEU A 197 7.94 -12.51 4.92
N CYS A 198 9.03 -11.95 5.44
CA CYS A 198 10.04 -11.27 4.65
C CYS A 198 11.15 -12.18 4.11
N ILE A 199 11.36 -13.36 4.71
CA ILE A 199 12.48 -14.26 4.42
C ILE A 199 11.96 -15.56 3.82
N THR A 200 12.41 -15.90 2.60
CA THR A 200 12.06 -17.16 1.93
C THR A 200 13.07 -18.29 2.12
N SER A 201 14.25 -17.99 2.67
CA SER A 201 15.27 -19.00 2.94
C SER A 201 14.99 -19.71 4.25
N PHE A 202 14.67 -21.00 4.14
CA PHE A 202 14.71 -21.90 5.27
C PHE A 202 16.16 -22.31 5.51
N VAL A 203 16.57 -22.37 6.77
CA VAL A 203 17.76 -23.13 7.15
C VAL A 203 17.47 -24.56 6.75
N GLU A 204 18.28 -25.14 5.87
CA GLU A 204 18.20 -26.59 5.66
C GLU A 204 18.36 -27.25 7.03
N PRO A 205 17.41 -28.10 7.45
CA PRO A 205 17.49 -28.69 8.77
C PRO A 205 18.84 -29.36 8.87
N GLY A 206 19.65 -28.88 9.84
CA GLY A 206 21.06 -29.19 9.89
C GLY A 206 21.23 -30.68 9.68
N VAL A 207 21.85 -31.06 8.56
CA VAL A 207 22.25 -32.45 8.30
C VAL A 207 22.89 -32.87 9.60
N ALA A 208 22.22 -33.76 10.34
CA ALA A 208 22.69 -34.19 11.65
C ALA A 208 24.16 -34.48 11.46
N THR A 209 25.06 -33.67 12.07
CA THR A 209 26.50 -33.91 12.02
C THR A 209 26.64 -35.38 12.30
N PRO A 210 27.19 -36.19 11.36
CA PRO A 210 27.02 -37.64 11.40
C PRO A 210 27.44 -38.09 12.77
N SER A 211 26.45 -38.40 13.61
CA SER A 211 26.72 -38.86 14.94
C SER A 211 27.53 -40.14 14.73
N LEU A 212 28.49 -40.40 15.59
CA LEU A 212 29.26 -41.65 15.57
C LEU A 212 28.35 -42.91 15.68
N HIS A 213 27.03 -42.75 15.77
CA HIS A 213 26.01 -43.78 15.73
C HIS A 213 25.16 -43.76 14.44
N PRO A 214 25.14 -44.85 13.64
CA PRO A 214 24.50 -44.89 12.31
C PRO A 214 22.96 -44.97 12.27
N SER A 215 22.23 -44.65 13.35
CA SER A 215 20.82 -45.05 13.49
C SER A 215 19.84 -43.96 13.92
N MET A 216 20.23 -42.67 13.93
CA MET A 216 19.25 -41.60 14.16
C MET A 216 18.46 -41.31 12.89
N PHE A 217 17.22 -41.82 12.87
CA PHE A 217 16.23 -41.49 11.84
C PHE A 217 15.89 -40.00 11.93
N TYR A 218 16.11 -39.25 10.86
CA TYR A 218 15.72 -37.84 10.78
C TYR A 218 14.20 -37.75 10.61
N ASP A 219 13.51 -37.23 11.62
CA ASP A 219 12.07 -37.00 11.58
C ASP A 219 11.78 -35.49 11.38
N PRO A 220 11.21 -35.09 10.23
CA PRO A 220 10.85 -33.70 9.93
C PRO A 220 9.80 -33.12 10.90
N LEU A 221 9.00 -33.94 11.58
CA LEU A 221 8.01 -33.48 12.54
C LEU A 221 8.66 -32.99 13.85
N PHE A 222 9.79 -33.59 14.23
CA PHE A 222 10.56 -33.18 15.41
C PHE A 222 11.64 -32.14 15.11
N ASN A 223 11.98 -31.94 13.83
CA ASN A 223 12.93 -30.95 13.36
C ASN A 223 12.32 -30.15 12.19
N PRO A 224 11.28 -29.33 12.44
CA PRO A 224 10.68 -28.54 11.37
C PRO A 224 11.72 -27.56 10.79
N PRO A 225 11.64 -27.24 9.48
CA PRO A 225 12.48 -26.21 8.88
C PRO A 225 12.35 -24.90 9.66
N GLN A 226 13.49 -24.32 10.04
CA GLN A 226 13.53 -23.02 10.71
C GLN A 226 13.82 -21.94 9.68
N VAL A 227 13.24 -20.76 9.87
CA VAL A 227 13.57 -19.59 9.04
C VAL A 227 14.97 -19.12 9.43
N ASP A 228 15.81 -18.89 8.43
CA ASP A 228 17.12 -18.29 8.66
C ASP A 228 16.93 -16.80 8.98
N VAL A 229 16.80 -16.47 10.26
CA VAL A 229 16.62 -15.07 10.71
C VAL A 229 17.81 -14.17 10.39
N ALA A 230 18.96 -14.73 10.01
CA ALA A 230 20.13 -13.98 9.58
C ALA A 230 20.16 -13.74 8.05
N ALA A 231 19.26 -14.36 7.29
CA ALA A 231 19.18 -14.15 5.85
C ALA A 231 18.57 -12.80 5.49
N ASP A 232 18.96 -12.29 4.33
CA ASP A 232 18.45 -11.03 3.81
C ASP A 232 16.95 -11.14 3.50
N TRP A 233 16.24 -10.04 3.75
CA TRP A 233 14.83 -9.93 3.36
C TRP A 233 14.69 -10.01 1.85
N THR A 234 13.85 -10.92 1.40
CA THR A 234 13.54 -11.06 -0.02
C THR A 234 12.32 -10.25 -0.40
N HIS A 235 11.38 -10.00 0.52
CA HIS A 235 10.13 -9.27 0.27
C HIS A 235 10.06 -7.97 1.07
N SER A 236 9.54 -6.92 0.45
CA SER A 236 9.05 -5.74 1.17
C SER A 236 7.77 -6.10 1.93
N LEU A 237 7.56 -5.48 3.09
CA LEU A 237 6.39 -5.73 3.93
C LEU A 237 5.58 -4.45 4.15
N LEU A 238 4.30 -4.51 3.79
CA LEU A 238 3.31 -3.49 4.16
C LEU A 238 2.58 -3.93 5.44
N ILE A 239 2.67 -3.12 6.49
CA ILE A 239 1.98 -3.37 7.77
C ILE A 239 0.88 -2.32 7.94
N LEU A 240 -0.35 -2.77 8.22
CA LEU A 240 -1.51 -1.90 8.50
C LEU A 240 -2.23 -2.29 9.79
#